data_AF-A0A6L6QN48-F1
#
_entry.id   AF-A0A6L6QN48-F1
#
_cell.length_a   1.000
_cell.length_b   1.000
_cell.length_c   1.000
_cell.angle_alpha   90.00
_cell.angle_beta   90.00
_cell.angle_gamma   90.00
#
_symmetry.space_group_name_H-M   'P 1'
#
loop_
_entity.id
_entity.type
_entity.pdbx_description
1 polymer ?
#
loop_
_entity_poly.entity_id
_entity_poly.type
_entity_poly.pdbx_seq_one_letter_code
_entity_poly.pdbx_strand_id
1 'polypeptide(L)'
;MNIRKLALALFFIAQGTHASEGFVRTGESGNLFLYTTAENILGKSVVYQFDDGKAVRCCATAVVGEQAALEENEFLSDEFSMKDVHKYALKAAPPKSDWLPFVGIAVIAATESPKSRGTGLDVKEMAGTSSIRTCISSEGIHLIKRTKGKLRSHLYMGLGYEVEPTCTAKDLQ
;
A
#
# COMPACT_ATOMS: atom_id res chain seq x y z
N MET A 1 4.32 32.03 51.58
CA MET A 1 3.37 31.68 50.49
C MET A 1 4.18 30.97 49.40
N ASN A 2 4.16 29.63 49.39
CA ASN A 2 5.05 28.79 48.56
C ASN A 2 4.38 28.44 47.23
N ILE A 3 4.85 29.01 46.13
CA ILE A 3 4.40 28.66 44.77
C ILE A 3 5.26 27.50 44.30
N ARG A 4 4.71 26.28 44.35
CA ARG A 4 5.31 25.09 43.74
C ARG A 4 5.26 25.25 42.21
N LYS A 5 6.44 25.40 41.58
CA LYS A 5 6.58 25.33 40.13
C LYS A 5 6.40 23.87 39.69
N LEU A 6 5.27 23.58 39.05
CA LEU A 6 5.02 22.30 38.40
C LEU A 6 5.71 22.33 37.02
N ALA A 7 6.79 21.54 36.85
CA ALA A 7 7.45 21.39 35.57
C ALA A 7 6.65 20.42 34.70
N LEU A 8 6.03 20.92 33.64
CA LEU A 8 5.30 20.14 32.66
C LEU A 8 6.32 19.50 31.69
N ALA A 9 6.57 18.20 31.83
CA ALA A 9 7.43 17.46 30.91
C ALA A 9 6.65 17.16 29.61
N LEU A 10 7.00 17.88 28.54
CA LEU A 10 6.54 17.56 27.17
C LEU A 10 7.30 16.33 26.66
N PHE A 11 6.66 15.16 26.76
CA PHE A 11 7.09 13.98 26.01
C PHE A 11 6.78 14.18 24.52
N PHE A 12 7.76 14.61 23.74
CA PHE A 12 7.72 14.45 22.28
C PHE A 12 7.87 12.97 21.97
N ILE A 13 6.75 12.27 21.80
CA ILE A 13 6.75 10.93 21.22
C ILE A 13 7.08 11.14 19.74
N ALA A 14 8.34 10.91 19.37
CA ALA A 14 8.73 10.79 17.97
C ALA A 14 7.96 9.59 17.38
N GLN A 15 6.85 9.86 16.72
CA GLN A 15 6.17 8.86 15.91
C GLN A 15 7.13 8.49 14.79
N GLY A 16 7.75 7.32 14.90
CA GLY A 16 8.54 6.75 13.82
C GLY A 16 7.64 6.69 12.59
N THR A 17 8.02 7.40 11.53
CA THR A 17 7.27 7.41 10.27
C THR A 17 7.43 6.05 9.62
N HIS A 18 6.48 5.15 9.87
CA HIS A 18 6.38 3.91 9.13
C HIS A 18 5.90 4.23 7.72
N ALA A 19 6.63 3.74 6.71
CA ALA A 19 6.14 3.78 5.34
C ALA A 19 4.83 2.98 5.29
N SER A 20 3.78 3.57 4.75
CA SER A 20 2.49 2.89 4.57
C SER A 20 2.46 2.19 3.21
N GLU A 21 1.53 1.26 3.05
CA GLU A 21 1.38 0.46 1.85
C GLU A 21 -0.07 0.44 1.38
N GLY A 22 -0.26 0.03 0.14
CA GLY A 22 -1.58 -0.08 -0.46
C GLY A 22 -1.54 -0.81 -1.78
N PHE A 23 -2.73 -1.11 -2.31
CA PHE A 23 -2.84 -1.53 -3.69
C PHE A 23 -2.69 -0.31 -4.61
N VAL A 24 -1.98 -0.49 -5.72
CA VAL A 24 -2.14 0.39 -6.88
C VAL A 24 -2.97 -0.34 -7.92
N ARG A 25 -3.96 0.33 -8.51
CA ARG A 25 -4.75 -0.19 -9.63
C ARG A 25 -4.66 0.76 -10.81
N THR A 26 -4.33 0.22 -11.97
CA THR A 26 -4.44 0.93 -13.25
C THR A 26 -5.73 0.48 -13.93
N GLY A 27 -6.63 1.42 -14.25
CA GLY A 27 -7.86 1.16 -14.99
C GLY A 27 -7.65 1.20 -16.51
N GLU A 28 -8.67 0.81 -17.28
CA GLU A 28 -8.63 0.76 -18.75
C GLU A 28 -8.36 2.11 -19.43
N SER A 29 -8.76 3.21 -18.77
CA SER A 29 -8.51 4.58 -19.23
C SER A 29 -7.13 5.12 -18.83
N GLY A 30 -6.27 4.29 -18.23
CA GLY A 30 -4.96 4.69 -17.70
C GLY A 30 -5.03 5.46 -16.38
N ASN A 31 -6.24 5.62 -15.80
CA ASN A 31 -6.39 6.19 -14.47
C ASN A 31 -5.70 5.30 -13.43
N LEU A 32 -4.96 5.95 -12.51
CA LEU A 32 -4.17 5.28 -11.50
C LEU A 32 -4.74 5.59 -10.11
N PHE A 33 -5.12 4.56 -9.37
CA PHE A 33 -5.69 4.70 -8.02
C PHE A 33 -4.84 3.97 -6.98
N LEU A 34 -4.74 4.56 -5.80
CA LEU A 34 -4.17 3.98 -4.59
C LEU A 34 -5.29 3.60 -3.64
N TYR A 35 -5.24 2.38 -3.10
CA TYR A 35 -6.14 1.91 -2.05
C TYR A 35 -5.33 1.56 -0.80
N THR A 36 -5.60 2.24 0.30
CA THR A 36 -4.79 2.12 1.53
C THR A 36 -5.58 2.51 2.76
N THR A 37 -5.19 2.01 3.93
CA THR A 37 -5.70 2.48 5.24
C THR A 37 -4.98 3.73 5.74
N ALA A 38 -4.00 4.25 4.99
CA ALA A 38 -3.27 5.44 5.37
C ALA A 38 -4.08 6.72 5.15
N GLU A 39 -4.11 7.55 6.19
CA GLU A 39 -4.79 8.85 6.19
C GLU A 39 -3.78 10.00 6.18
N ASN A 40 -4.26 11.21 5.85
CA ASN A 40 -3.44 12.42 5.81
C ASN A 40 -2.21 12.24 4.89
N ILE A 41 -2.43 11.62 3.72
CA ILE A 41 -1.38 11.29 2.74
C ILE A 41 -1.40 12.12 1.47
N LEU A 42 -2.33 13.07 1.33
CA LEU A 42 -2.39 13.98 0.18
C LEU A 42 -1.04 14.68 -0.06
N GLY A 43 -0.58 14.71 -1.31
CA GLY A 43 0.70 15.32 -1.68
C GLY A 43 1.94 14.50 -1.33
N LYS A 44 1.81 13.35 -0.63
CA LYS A 44 2.96 12.47 -0.34
C LYS A 44 3.40 11.72 -1.59
N SER A 45 4.68 11.37 -1.65
CA SER A 45 5.20 10.51 -2.71
C SER A 45 4.70 9.08 -2.55
N VAL A 46 4.48 8.42 -3.69
CA VAL A 46 4.15 7.01 -3.79
C VAL A 46 5.11 6.36 -4.76
N VAL A 47 5.68 5.24 -4.35
CA VAL A 47 6.49 4.37 -5.20
C VAL A 47 5.69 3.10 -5.44
N TYR A 48 5.47 2.72 -6.70
CA TYR A 48 4.50 1.67 -7.03
C TYR A 48 4.98 0.73 -8.14
N GLN A 49 4.45 -0.50 -8.10
CA GLN A 49 4.61 -1.49 -9.16
C GLN A 49 3.66 -1.22 -10.33
N PHE A 50 4.10 -1.52 -11.54
CA PHE A 50 3.28 -1.44 -12.74
C PHE A 50 3.61 -2.61 -13.67
N ASP A 51 2.69 -2.96 -14.55
CA ASP A 51 2.95 -3.91 -15.63
C ASP A 51 3.32 -3.14 -16.91
N ASP A 52 4.46 -3.47 -17.52
CA ASP A 52 4.90 -2.89 -18.79
C ASP A 52 4.45 -3.68 -20.03
N GLY A 53 3.57 -4.67 -19.84
CA GLY A 53 3.09 -5.59 -20.87
C GLY A 53 3.99 -6.82 -21.07
N LYS A 54 5.14 -6.87 -20.40
CA LYS A 54 6.08 -8.02 -20.43
C LYS A 54 6.32 -8.59 -19.05
N ALA A 55 6.42 -7.74 -18.04
CA ALA A 55 6.63 -8.13 -16.66
C ALA A 55 6.17 -7.04 -15.69
N VAL A 56 5.81 -7.48 -14.48
CA VAL A 56 5.65 -6.57 -13.34
C VAL A 56 7.00 -5.92 -13.03
N ARG A 57 7.03 -4.58 -13.04
CA ARG A 57 8.20 -3.75 -12.77
C ARG A 57 8.08 -3.05 -11.43
N CYS A 58 9.25 -2.88 -10.82
CA CYS A 58 9.48 -1.90 -9.78
C CYS A 58 10.53 -0.90 -10.28
N CYS A 59 10.39 0.40 -10.06
CA CYS A 59 9.19 1.07 -9.59
C CYS A 59 9.02 2.39 -10.33
N ALA A 60 7.77 2.77 -10.54
CA ALA A 60 7.40 4.11 -10.95
C ALA A 60 7.12 4.97 -9.71
N THR A 61 7.06 6.29 -9.91
CA THR A 61 6.78 7.26 -8.83
C THR A 61 5.59 8.12 -9.21
N ALA A 62 4.76 8.41 -8.21
CA ALA A 62 3.60 9.27 -8.31
C ALA A 62 3.47 10.12 -7.04
N VAL A 63 2.51 11.03 -7.05
CA VAL A 63 2.10 11.79 -5.87
C VAL A 63 0.64 11.47 -5.56
N VAL A 64 0.30 11.33 -4.28
CA VAL A 64 -1.09 11.17 -3.85
C VAL A 64 -1.87 12.43 -4.21
N GLY A 65 -2.85 12.27 -5.11
CA GLY A 65 -3.81 13.27 -5.50
C GLY A 65 -5.03 13.26 -4.58
N GLU A 66 -6.17 13.67 -5.11
CA GLU A 66 -7.42 13.81 -4.35
C GLU A 66 -7.96 12.45 -3.91
N GLN A 67 -8.67 12.46 -2.77
CA GLN A 67 -9.43 11.30 -2.33
C GLN A 67 -10.64 11.10 -3.25
N ALA A 68 -10.89 9.85 -3.64
CA ALA A 68 -12.02 9.45 -4.45
C ALA A 68 -12.96 8.56 -3.63
N ALA A 69 -14.24 8.52 -4.03
CA ALA A 69 -15.18 7.57 -3.46
C ALA A 69 -14.87 6.15 -3.98
N LEU A 70 -15.02 5.17 -3.09
CA LEU A 70 -15.13 3.78 -3.52
C LEU A 70 -16.43 3.59 -4.31
N GLU A 71 -16.36 2.81 -5.38
CA GLU A 71 -17.52 2.41 -6.17
C GLU A 71 -18.24 1.24 -5.47
N GLU A 72 -19.55 1.08 -5.71
CA GLU A 72 -20.37 0.06 -5.01
C GLU A 72 -19.88 -1.38 -5.23
N ASN A 73 -19.20 -1.64 -6.34
CA ASN A 73 -18.63 -2.94 -6.70
C ASN A 73 -17.17 -3.12 -6.26
N GLU A 74 -16.56 -2.12 -5.62
CA GLU A 74 -15.20 -2.20 -5.09
C GLU A 74 -15.23 -2.79 -3.68
N PHE A 75 -14.93 -4.09 -3.56
CA PHE A 75 -14.82 -4.75 -2.27
C PHE A 75 -13.37 -4.70 -1.76
N LEU A 76 -13.09 -3.86 -0.76
CA LEU A 76 -11.78 -3.78 -0.11
C LEU A 76 -11.91 -3.77 1.40
N SER A 77 -10.97 -4.42 2.07
CA SER A 77 -10.94 -4.53 3.53
C SER A 77 -9.51 -4.58 4.07
N ASP A 78 -9.36 -4.16 5.33
CA ASP A 78 -8.18 -4.40 6.14
C ASP A 78 -8.44 -5.56 7.10
N GLU A 79 -7.95 -6.74 6.71
CA GLU A 79 -8.12 -8.01 7.43
C GLU A 79 -7.22 -8.10 8.68
N PHE A 80 -6.36 -7.10 8.93
CA PHE A 80 -5.48 -7.09 10.09
C PHE A 80 -5.95 -6.14 11.19
N SER A 81 -6.20 -4.87 10.86
CA SER A 81 -6.58 -3.86 11.87
C SER A 81 -8.00 -3.33 11.74
N MET A 82 -8.79 -3.86 10.81
CA MET A 82 -10.19 -3.50 10.58
C MET A 82 -10.40 -1.99 10.36
N LYS A 83 -9.41 -1.33 9.75
CA LYS A 83 -9.50 0.08 9.39
C LYS A 83 -10.18 0.26 8.04
N ASP A 84 -10.80 1.42 7.86
CA ASP A 84 -11.36 1.81 6.58
C ASP A 84 -10.27 1.90 5.51
N VAL A 85 -10.58 1.33 4.34
CA VAL A 85 -9.74 1.45 3.16
C VAL A 85 -10.19 2.66 2.34
N HIS A 86 -9.26 3.55 2.05
CA HIS A 86 -9.49 4.79 1.31
C HIS A 86 -8.95 4.68 -0.11
N LYS A 87 -9.65 5.28 -1.08
CA LYS A 87 -9.22 5.39 -2.49
C LYS A 87 -8.69 6.80 -2.76
N TYR A 88 -7.54 6.90 -3.40
CA TYR A 88 -6.95 8.17 -3.83
C TYR A 88 -6.54 8.09 -5.30
N ALA A 89 -6.78 9.15 -6.06
CA ALA A 89 -6.21 9.29 -7.39
C ALA A 89 -4.69 9.53 -7.27
N LEU A 90 -3.89 8.89 -8.11
CA LEU A 90 -2.45 9.13 -8.19
C LEU A 90 -2.13 10.07 -9.35
N LYS A 91 -1.34 11.10 -9.06
CA LYS A 91 -0.77 12.01 -10.06
C LYS A 91 0.57 11.44 -10.51
N ALA A 92 0.58 10.77 -11.65
CA ALA A 92 1.78 10.23 -12.29
C ALA A 92 1.95 10.84 -13.68
N ALA A 93 3.14 10.73 -14.26
CA ALA A 93 3.27 10.86 -15.71
C ALA A 93 2.36 9.79 -16.36
N PRO A 94 1.65 10.12 -17.45
CA PRO A 94 0.69 9.21 -18.04
C PRO A 94 1.37 7.87 -18.31
N PRO A 95 0.71 6.75 -17.96
CA PRO A 95 1.19 5.44 -18.33
C PRO A 95 1.41 5.40 -19.84
N LYS A 96 2.43 4.66 -20.30
CA LYS A 96 2.58 4.44 -21.74
C LYS A 96 1.30 3.73 -22.22
N SER A 97 0.85 4.02 -23.44
CA SER A 97 -0.43 3.55 -24.03
C SER A 97 -0.68 2.05 -23.98
N ASP A 98 0.33 1.26 -23.64
CA ASP A 98 0.32 -0.19 -23.70
C ASP A 98 0.17 -0.82 -22.29
N TRP A 99 -0.07 -0.02 -21.24
CA TRP A 99 -0.26 -0.54 -19.89
C TRP A 99 -1.62 -1.21 -19.77
N LEU A 100 -1.61 -2.50 -19.47
CA LEU A 100 -2.81 -3.29 -19.22
C LEU A 100 -3.39 -2.97 -17.83
N PRO A 101 -4.70 -3.20 -17.61
CA PRO A 101 -5.27 -3.18 -16.28
C PRO A 101 -4.47 -4.09 -15.33
N PHE A 102 -4.00 -3.53 -14.23
CA PHE A 102 -3.07 -4.21 -13.33
C PHE A 102 -3.32 -3.78 -11.88
N VAL A 103 -3.20 -4.73 -10.96
CA VAL A 103 -3.20 -4.49 -9.50
C VAL A 103 -1.83 -4.87 -8.94
N GLY A 104 -1.16 -3.93 -8.29
CA GLY A 104 0.18 -4.11 -7.73
C GLY A 104 0.35 -3.50 -6.35
N ILE A 105 1.59 -3.44 -5.88
CA ILE A 105 1.97 -2.86 -4.60
C ILE A 105 2.34 -1.39 -4.76
N ALA A 106 1.83 -0.54 -3.86
CA ALA A 106 2.28 0.83 -3.64
C ALA A 106 2.87 1.00 -2.23
N VAL A 107 3.88 1.85 -2.12
CA VAL A 107 4.53 2.26 -0.87
C VAL A 107 4.50 3.78 -0.78
N ILE A 108 3.96 4.29 0.31
CA ILE A 108 3.72 5.72 0.55
C ILE A 108 4.84 6.27 1.44
N ALA A 109 5.37 7.44 1.06
CA ALA A 109 6.41 8.15 1.79
C ALA A 109 7.66 7.29 2.09
N ALA A 110 8.05 6.45 1.13
CA ALA A 110 9.28 5.66 1.24
C ALA A 110 10.51 6.59 1.30
N THR A 111 11.36 6.43 2.32
CA THR A 111 12.61 7.19 2.48
C THR A 111 13.70 6.74 1.50
N GLU A 112 13.63 5.48 1.07
CA GLU A 112 14.49 4.86 0.06
C GLU A 112 13.61 4.11 -0.93
N SER A 113 14.06 3.97 -2.18
CA SER A 113 13.33 3.19 -3.19
C SER A 113 13.20 1.73 -2.75
N PRO A 114 11.97 1.16 -2.73
CA PRO A 114 11.76 -0.26 -2.51
C PRO A 114 12.55 -1.12 -3.49
N LYS A 115 13.02 -2.28 -3.05
CA LYS A 115 13.70 -3.26 -3.90
C LYS A 115 12.75 -4.36 -4.32
N SER A 116 12.74 -4.71 -5.60
CA SER A 116 11.96 -5.85 -6.08
C SER A 116 12.49 -7.16 -5.52
N ARG A 117 11.60 -8.05 -5.09
CA ARG A 117 11.94 -9.42 -4.66
C ARG A 117 10.85 -10.39 -5.10
N GLY A 118 11.09 -11.09 -6.21
CA GLY A 118 10.05 -11.84 -6.90
C GLY A 118 8.95 -10.89 -7.35
N THR A 119 7.69 -11.25 -7.08
CA THR A 119 6.50 -10.40 -7.30
C THR A 119 6.31 -9.33 -6.21
N GLY A 120 7.14 -9.33 -5.18
CA GLY A 120 7.05 -8.47 -4.02
C GLY A 120 7.99 -7.27 -3.98
N LEU A 121 7.86 -6.46 -2.92
CA LEU A 121 8.77 -5.38 -2.57
C LEU A 121 9.38 -5.56 -1.18
N ASP A 122 10.68 -5.30 -1.04
CA ASP A 122 11.35 -5.12 0.24
C ASP A 122 11.57 -3.61 0.48
N VAL A 123 11.06 -3.11 1.61
CA VAL A 123 11.09 -1.69 2.01
C VAL A 123 11.93 -1.55 3.26
N LYS A 124 12.91 -0.64 3.24
CA LYS A 124 13.71 -0.33 4.43
C LYS A 124 12.96 0.65 5.31
N GLU A 125 12.75 0.29 6.57
CA GLU A 125 12.14 1.15 7.58
C GLU A 125 13.04 1.25 8.81
N MET A 126 12.77 2.22 9.68
CA MET A 126 13.49 2.37 10.95
C MET A 126 13.42 1.11 11.83
N ALA A 127 12.27 0.42 11.83
CA ALA A 127 12.07 -0.79 12.63
C ALA A 127 12.74 -2.04 12.02
N GLY A 128 13.25 -1.96 10.80
CA GLY A 128 13.85 -3.05 10.02
C GLY A 128 13.32 -3.09 8.58
N THR A 129 13.69 -4.12 7.83
CA THR A 129 13.16 -4.32 6.48
C THR A 129 11.77 -4.95 6.55
N SER A 130 10.81 -4.31 5.90
CA SER A 130 9.47 -4.83 5.65
C SER A 130 9.43 -5.54 4.30
N SER A 131 8.81 -6.71 4.25
CA SER A 131 8.46 -7.43 3.04
C SER A 131 6.98 -7.20 2.76
N ILE A 132 6.65 -6.65 1.59
CA ILE A 132 5.28 -6.49 1.11
C ILE A 132 5.09 -7.43 -0.07
N ARG A 133 4.05 -8.26 -0.04
CA ARG A 133 3.76 -9.27 -1.07
C ARG A 133 2.29 -9.20 -1.46
N THR A 134 2.01 -9.56 -2.70
CA THR A 134 0.67 -9.89 -3.15
C THR A 134 0.55 -11.37 -3.44
N CYS A 135 -0.62 -11.93 -3.19
CA CYS A 135 -1.02 -13.25 -3.67
C CYS A 135 -2.53 -13.24 -3.96
N ILE A 136 -2.98 -14.19 -4.75
CA ILE A 136 -4.37 -14.29 -5.22
C ILE A 136 -5.03 -15.48 -4.52
N SER A 137 -6.18 -15.26 -3.87
CA SER A 137 -7.08 -16.32 -3.41
C SER A 137 -8.15 -16.59 -4.47
N SER A 138 -9.06 -17.54 -4.25
CA SER A 138 -10.10 -17.86 -5.22
C SER A 138 -11.00 -16.68 -5.56
N GLU A 139 -11.13 -15.68 -4.68
CA GLU A 139 -12.10 -14.59 -4.81
C GLU A 139 -11.46 -13.20 -4.87
N GLY A 140 -10.15 -13.09 -4.67
CA GLY A 140 -9.51 -11.79 -4.50
C GLY A 140 -8.00 -11.78 -4.42
N ILE A 141 -7.45 -10.59 -4.19
CA ILE A 141 -6.03 -10.33 -4.05
C ILE A 141 -5.77 -9.91 -2.61
N HIS A 142 -4.76 -10.52 -1.98
CA HIS A 142 -4.24 -10.10 -0.69
C HIS A 142 -2.95 -9.31 -0.87
N LEU A 143 -2.79 -8.22 -0.12
CA LEU A 143 -1.54 -7.51 0.06
C LEU A 143 -1.12 -7.61 1.52
N ILE A 144 0.06 -8.19 1.75
CA ILE A 144 0.48 -8.58 3.08
C ILE A 144 1.86 -7.97 3.36
N LYS A 145 1.95 -7.24 4.46
CA LYS A 145 3.21 -6.67 4.94
C LYS A 145 3.66 -7.38 6.20
N ARG A 146 4.92 -7.83 6.18
CA ARG A 146 5.62 -8.38 7.34
C ARG A 146 6.90 -7.62 7.62
N THR A 147 7.13 -7.26 8.88
CA THR A 147 8.40 -6.66 9.34
C THR A 147 9.04 -7.59 10.34
N LYS A 148 10.27 -8.05 10.06
CA LYS A 148 10.96 -9.08 10.85
C LYS A 148 10.09 -10.32 11.08
N GLY A 149 9.38 -10.76 10.03
CA GLY A 149 8.51 -11.94 10.03
C GLY A 149 7.14 -11.74 10.70
N LYS A 150 6.89 -10.62 11.38
CA LYS A 150 5.59 -10.36 12.02
C LYS A 150 4.64 -9.64 11.06
N LEU A 151 3.40 -10.11 10.97
CA LEU A 151 2.32 -9.42 10.26
C LEU A 151 2.14 -8.01 10.80
N ARG A 152 2.07 -7.03 9.89
CA ARG A 152 1.86 -5.62 10.21
C ARG A 152 0.66 -5.00 9.51
N SER A 153 0.25 -5.59 8.40
CA SER A 153 -0.89 -5.13 7.61
C SER A 153 -1.30 -6.23 6.63
N HIS A 154 -2.60 -6.32 6.37
CA HIS A 154 -3.22 -7.25 5.46
C HIS A 154 -4.41 -6.58 4.80
N LEU A 155 -4.24 -6.16 3.55
CA LEU A 155 -5.35 -5.66 2.74
C LEU A 155 -5.89 -6.77 1.86
N TYR A 156 -7.20 -6.77 1.65
CA TYR A 156 -7.88 -7.63 0.69
C TYR A 156 -8.62 -6.78 -0.34
N MET A 157 -8.61 -7.24 -1.58
CA MET A 157 -9.38 -6.67 -2.69
C MET A 157 -10.12 -7.81 -3.38
N GLY A 158 -11.45 -7.78 -3.34
CA GLY A 158 -12.29 -8.74 -4.06
C GLY A 158 -12.23 -8.49 -5.57
N LEU A 159 -12.16 -9.57 -6.35
CA LEU A 159 -12.18 -9.49 -7.82
C LEU A 159 -13.60 -9.51 -8.40
N GLY A 160 -14.57 -10.03 -7.66
CA GLY A 160 -15.96 -10.19 -8.11
C GLY A 160 -16.18 -11.39 -9.04
N TYR A 161 -15.16 -12.23 -9.23
CA TYR A 161 -15.20 -13.47 -9.98
C TYR A 161 -14.15 -14.45 -9.45
N GLU A 162 -14.31 -15.74 -9.75
CA GLU A 162 -13.36 -16.77 -9.34
C GLU A 162 -12.09 -16.77 -10.19
N VAL A 163 -10.95 -16.99 -9.55
CA VAL A 163 -9.63 -17.10 -10.20
C VAL A 163 -8.81 -18.24 -9.61
N GLU A 164 -7.82 -18.71 -10.38
CA GLU A 164 -6.88 -19.72 -9.89
C GLU A 164 -6.04 -19.16 -8.73
N PRO A 165 -6.11 -19.76 -7.52
CA PRO A 165 -5.38 -19.25 -6.37
C PRO A 165 -3.87 -19.40 -6.54
N THR A 166 -3.13 -18.37 -6.14
CA THR A 166 -1.66 -18.37 -6.04
C THR A 166 -1.16 -18.26 -4.60
N CYS A 167 -2.02 -17.90 -3.64
CA CYS A 167 -1.69 -17.89 -2.23
C CYS A 167 -1.43 -19.31 -1.73
N THR A 168 -0.38 -19.49 -0.94
CA THR A 168 -0.20 -20.68 -0.10
C THR A 168 -0.75 -20.42 1.31
N ALA A 169 -1.04 -21.49 2.06
CA ALA A 169 -1.47 -21.36 3.46
C ALA A 169 -0.49 -20.56 4.33
N LYS A 170 0.80 -20.57 3.98
CA LYS A 170 1.86 -19.80 4.66
C LYS A 170 1.78 -18.30 4.36
N ASP A 171 1.24 -17.90 3.21
CA ASP A 171 1.14 -16.50 2.84
C ASP A 171 0.09 -15.78 3.68
N LEU A 172 -0.95 -16.48 4.14
CA LEU A 172 -2.08 -15.96 4.90
C LEU A 172 -1.93 -16.06 6.44
N GLN A 173 -0.83 -16.64 6.96
CA GLN A 173 -0.54 -16.80 8.39
C GLN A 173 0.47 -15.77 8.92
#